data_AF-A0A354P4A4-F1
#
_entry.id   AF-A0A354P4A4-F1
#
_cell.length_a   1.000
_cell.length_b   1.000
_cell.length_c   1.000
_cell.angle_alpha   90.00
_cell.angle_beta   90.00
_cell.angle_gamma   90.00
#
_symmetry.space_group_name_H-M   'P 1'
#
loop_
_entity.id
_entity.type
_entity.pdbx_description
1 polymer ?
#
loop_
_entity_poly.entity_id
_entity_poly.type
_entity_poly.pdbx_seq_one_letter_code
_entity_poly.pdbx_strand_id
1 'polypeptide(L)'
;MSETFDEIGFETIIVRHWLYHRICRHRMWSATKLDDGVMQISMAPVFQQILGGPEDGTLVWASFSMRLNELFAEPNLEVTEFGFRSYCEKNTPTPVIGIRGHYKLHPFTLTIHLEPLLETDPIEVVDTIKNQTRAIRTSAE
;
A
#
# COMPACT_ATOMS: atom_id res chain seq x y z
N MET A 1 -15.08 20.72 -17.76
CA MET A 1 -15.73 19.70 -16.90
C MET A 1 -14.67 19.23 -15.93
N SER A 2 -14.83 19.50 -14.64
CA SER A 2 -13.91 19.03 -13.61
C SER A 2 -14.21 17.56 -13.39
N GLU A 3 -13.50 16.68 -14.10
CA GLU A 3 -13.54 15.25 -13.79
C GLU A 3 -12.95 15.05 -12.38
N THR A 4 -13.56 14.19 -11.60
CA THR A 4 -13.04 13.80 -10.28
C THR A 4 -11.87 12.85 -10.47
N PHE A 5 -10.88 12.90 -9.57
CA PHE A 5 -9.79 11.93 -9.57
C PHE A 5 -10.37 10.50 -9.47
N ASP A 6 -10.06 9.65 -10.44
CA ASP A 6 -10.50 8.26 -10.48
C ASP A 6 -9.64 7.40 -9.54
N GLU A 7 -9.95 7.48 -8.24
CA GLU A 7 -9.21 6.80 -7.19
C GLU A 7 -9.21 5.27 -7.36
N ILE A 8 -10.36 4.68 -7.71
CA ILE A 8 -10.51 3.23 -7.89
C ILE A 8 -9.66 2.76 -9.07
N GLY A 9 -9.69 3.47 -10.20
CA GLY A 9 -8.86 3.15 -11.35
C GLY A 9 -7.37 3.32 -11.04
N PHE A 10 -7.01 4.36 -10.29
CA PHE A 10 -5.63 4.58 -9.85
C PHE A 10 -5.15 3.46 -8.92
N GLU A 11 -5.90 3.11 -7.88
CA GLU A 11 -5.58 1.99 -7.00
C GLU A 11 -5.40 0.69 -7.80
N THR A 12 -6.30 0.42 -8.75
CA THR A 12 -6.26 -0.77 -9.59
C THR A 12 -4.95 -0.90 -10.37
N ILE A 13 -4.45 0.20 -10.96
CA ILE A 13 -3.18 0.16 -11.68
C ILE A 13 -2.00 -0.05 -10.73
N ILE A 14 -1.96 0.64 -9.58
CA ILE A 14 -0.87 0.50 -8.61
C ILE A 14 -0.77 -0.94 -8.11
N VAL A 15 -1.92 -1.53 -7.77
CA VAL A 15 -2.02 -2.86 -7.16
C VAL A 15 -1.66 -3.98 -8.12
N ARG A 16 -1.93 -3.81 -9.42
CA ARG A 16 -1.49 -4.76 -10.45
C ARG A 16 0.03 -4.96 -10.47
N HIS A 17 0.77 -3.94 -10.03
CA HIS A 17 2.23 -3.94 -9.98
C HIS A 17 2.78 -4.29 -8.60
N TRP A 18 1.92 -4.53 -7.61
CA TRP A 18 2.27 -4.96 -6.26
C TRP A 18 2.19 -6.49 -6.15
N LEU A 19 3.35 -7.14 -6.09
CA LEU A 19 3.45 -8.59 -6.08
C LEU A 19 3.83 -9.11 -4.70
N TYR A 20 2.86 -9.61 -3.95
CA TYR A 20 3.13 -10.27 -2.67
C TYR A 20 3.87 -11.59 -2.87
N HIS A 21 4.88 -11.85 -2.03
CA HIS A 21 5.60 -13.13 -2.00
C HIS A 21 4.88 -14.19 -1.13
N ARG A 22 3.78 -13.81 -0.46
CA ARG A 22 2.92 -14.69 0.35
C ARG A 22 1.46 -14.28 0.16
N ILE A 23 0.52 -15.12 0.62
CA ILE A 23 -0.91 -14.82 0.54
C ILE A 23 -1.23 -13.63 1.45
N CYS A 24 -1.62 -12.51 0.85
CA CYS A 24 -2.09 -11.30 1.49
C CYS A 24 -3.22 -10.71 0.63
N ARG A 25 -4.34 -10.33 1.25
CA ARG A 25 -5.52 -9.80 0.56
C ARG A 25 -5.71 -8.31 0.79
N HIS A 26 -5.22 -7.81 1.92
CA HIS A 26 -5.36 -6.41 2.29
C HIS A 26 -4.05 -5.66 2.08
N ARG A 27 -4.20 -4.34 2.05
CA ARG A 27 -3.14 -3.34 2.02
C ARG A 27 -3.73 -2.11 2.66
N MET A 28 -2.89 -1.26 3.22
CA MET A 28 -3.34 0.06 3.56
C MET A 28 -3.41 0.92 2.31
N TRP A 29 -4.49 1.68 2.22
CA TRP A 29 -4.70 2.69 1.21
C TRP A 29 -5.34 3.90 1.87
N SER A 30 -4.76 5.08 1.64
CA SER A 30 -5.31 6.35 2.09
C SER A 30 -5.14 7.35 0.96
N ALA A 31 -6.24 8.02 0.59
CA ALA A 31 -6.25 9.08 -0.39
C ALA A 31 -6.88 10.32 0.22
N THR A 32 -6.27 11.48 0.01
CA THR A 32 -6.78 12.77 0.47
C THR A 32 -6.50 13.82 -0.58
N LYS A 33 -7.53 14.57 -0.96
CA LYS A 33 -7.38 15.70 -1.88
C LYS A 33 -6.91 16.93 -1.10
N LEU A 34 -5.81 17.53 -1.52
CA LEU A 34 -5.28 18.77 -0.96
C LEU A 34 -5.99 20.00 -1.56
N ASP A 35 -5.86 21.15 -0.91
CA ASP A 35 -6.49 22.41 -1.32
C ASP A 35 -6.04 22.90 -2.70
N ASP A 36 -4.83 22.54 -3.12
CA ASP A 36 -4.26 22.84 -4.45
C ASP A 36 -4.75 21.89 -5.55
N GLY A 37 -5.62 20.94 -5.20
CA GLY A 37 -6.20 19.96 -6.11
C GLY A 37 -5.35 18.71 -6.33
N VAL A 38 -4.18 18.60 -5.69
CA VAL A 38 -3.32 17.41 -5.75
C VAL A 38 -3.92 16.28 -4.92
N MET A 39 -3.98 15.08 -5.48
CA MET A 39 -4.34 13.89 -4.72
C MET A 39 -3.12 13.35 -3.97
N GLN A 40 -3.14 13.38 -2.64
CA GLN A 40 -2.13 12.76 -1.79
C GLN A 40 -2.56 11.34 -1.46
N ILE A 41 -1.73 10.37 -1.82
CA ILE A 41 -2.01 8.95 -1.68
C ILE A 41 -0.88 8.30 -0.89
N SER A 42 -1.23 7.47 0.08
CA SER A 42 -0.30 6.62 0.81
C SER A 42 -0.77 5.18 0.79
N MET A 43 0.18 4.27 0.62
CA MET A 43 -0.06 2.83 0.71
C MET A 43 1.04 2.13 1.50
N ALA A 44 0.69 1.05 2.18
CA ALA A 44 1.61 0.25 2.97
C ALA A 44 1.18 -1.24 2.98
N PRO A 45 2.13 -2.19 3.16
CA PRO A 45 1.77 -3.54 3.56
C PRO A 45 1.12 -3.50 4.96
N VAL A 46 0.44 -4.58 5.32
CA VAL A 46 -0.31 -4.67 6.58
C VAL A 46 0.25 -5.76 7.48
N PHE A 47 0.08 -5.60 8.79
CA PHE A 47 0.33 -6.68 9.73
C PHE A 47 -0.73 -7.77 9.58
N GLN A 48 -0.26 -9.01 9.73
CA GLN A 48 -1.05 -10.23 9.77
C GLN A 48 -0.69 -10.97 11.05
N GLN A 49 -1.68 -11.57 11.72
CA GLN A 49 -1.45 -12.39 12.91
C GLN A 49 -1.42 -13.87 12.53
N ILE A 50 -0.45 -14.63 13.03
CA ILE A 50 -0.42 -16.08 12.86
C ILE A 50 -1.44 -16.73 13.80
N LEU A 51 -2.23 -17.66 13.25
CA LEU A 51 -3.11 -18.55 14.02
C LEU A 51 -2.67 -20.01 13.85
N GLY A 52 -2.26 -20.61 14.96
CA GLY A 52 -1.86 -22.02 15.07
C GLY A 52 -0.36 -22.27 14.92
N GLY A 53 0.11 -23.33 15.60
CA GLY A 53 1.51 -23.73 15.62
C GLY A 53 2.37 -22.99 16.66
N PRO A 54 3.70 -23.14 16.63
CA PRO A 54 4.61 -22.52 17.60
C PRO A 54 4.68 -20.98 17.54
N GLU A 55 4.26 -20.39 16.41
CA GLU A 55 4.27 -18.94 16.18
C GLU A 55 2.90 -18.30 16.43
N ASP A 56 1.95 -19.01 17.04
CA ASP A 56 0.60 -18.51 17.30
C ASP A 56 0.61 -17.15 18.03
N GLY A 57 -0.17 -16.20 17.51
CA GLY A 57 -0.27 -14.84 18.03
C GLY A 57 0.81 -13.87 17.55
N THR A 58 1.89 -14.33 16.89
CA THR A 58 2.93 -13.41 16.37
C THR A 58 2.42 -12.56 15.21
N LEU A 59 2.94 -11.33 15.15
CA LEU A 59 2.71 -10.39 14.06
C LEU A 59 3.77 -10.58 12.98
N VAL A 60 3.29 -10.79 11.76
CA VAL A 60 4.12 -10.91 10.55
C VAL A 60 3.53 -10.00 9.47
N TRP A 61 4.22 -9.86 8.35
CA TRP A 61 3.68 -9.20 7.17
C TRP A 61 4.21 -9.86 5.90
N ALA A 62 3.43 -9.80 4.83
CA ALA A 62 3.82 -10.36 3.55
C ALA A 62 4.79 -9.41 2.83
N SER A 63 6.05 -9.84 2.69
CA SER A 63 7.00 -9.15 1.80
C SER A 63 6.42 -9.04 0.39
N PHE A 64 6.75 -7.96 -0.31
CA PHE A 64 6.29 -7.71 -1.66
C PHE A 64 7.44 -7.19 -2.54
N SER A 65 7.23 -7.27 -3.85
CA SER A 65 8.02 -6.55 -4.84
C SER A 65 7.11 -5.66 -5.66
N MET A 66 7.67 -4.58 -6.22
CA MET A 66 6.93 -3.66 -7.06
C MET A 66 7.61 -3.50 -8.41
N ARG A 67 6.85 -3.71 -9.49
CA ARG A 67 7.34 -3.60 -10.87
C ARG A 67 7.24 -2.16 -11.36
N LEU A 68 8.10 -1.29 -10.83
CA LEU A 68 8.07 0.15 -11.12
C LEU A 68 8.21 0.46 -12.62
N ASN A 69 9.03 -0.30 -13.34
CA ASN A 69 9.20 -0.15 -14.78
C ASN A 69 7.91 -0.39 -15.56
N GLU A 70 7.11 -1.39 -15.15
CA GLU A 70 5.81 -1.66 -15.78
C GLU A 70 4.75 -0.65 -15.34
N LEU A 71 4.77 -0.26 -14.05
CA LEU A 71 3.91 0.79 -13.53
C LEU A 71 4.10 2.10 -14.30
N PHE A 72 5.33 2.54 -14.50
CA PHE A 72 5.64 3.79 -15.21
C PHE A 72 5.31 3.74 -16.70
N ALA A 73 4.99 2.55 -17.23
CA ALA A 73 4.51 2.35 -18.59
C ALA A 73 2.97 2.25 -18.68
N GLU A 74 2.24 2.32 -17.57
CA GLU A 74 0.77 2.24 -17.59
C GLU A 74 0.14 3.43 -18.35
N PRO A 75 -0.85 3.18 -19.22
CA PRO A 75 -1.54 4.26 -19.92
C PRO A 75 -2.18 5.27 -18.96
N ASN A 76 -2.09 6.55 -19.31
CA ASN A 76 -2.61 7.68 -18.53
C ASN A 76 -1.91 7.93 -17.20
N LEU A 77 -0.82 7.21 -16.89
CA LEU A 77 0.08 7.55 -15.79
C LEU A 77 1.31 8.27 -16.34
N GLU A 78 1.53 9.50 -15.91
CA GLU A 78 2.74 10.26 -16.19
C GLU A 78 3.50 10.46 -14.90
N VAL A 79 4.75 10.00 -14.82
CA VAL A 79 5.61 10.21 -13.66
C VAL A 79 6.56 11.36 -13.94
N THR A 80 6.50 12.38 -13.10
CA THR A 80 7.35 13.58 -13.19
C THR A 80 8.53 13.54 -12.23
N GLU A 81 8.36 12.91 -11.07
CA GLU A 81 9.40 12.74 -10.05
C GLU A 81 9.29 11.37 -9.39
N PHE A 82 10.42 10.74 -9.13
CA PHE A 82 10.52 9.49 -8.39
C PHE A 82 11.73 9.55 -7.46
N GLY A 83 11.57 9.05 -6.24
CA GLY A 83 12.65 8.94 -5.28
C GLY A 83 12.35 7.92 -4.18
N PHE A 84 13.35 7.70 -3.33
CA PHE A 84 13.22 6.86 -2.16
C PHE A 84 13.80 7.56 -0.93
N ARG A 85 13.33 7.17 0.24
CA ARG A 85 13.90 7.56 1.53
C ARG A 85 14.15 6.32 2.36
N SER A 86 15.39 6.14 2.79
CA SER A 86 15.78 5.08 3.71
C SER A 86 15.23 5.35 5.11
N TYR A 87 15.23 4.31 5.95
CA TYR A 87 14.92 4.42 7.36
C TYR A 87 15.87 5.39 8.09
N CYS A 88 15.29 6.23 8.95
CA CYS A 88 16.00 7.08 9.89
C CYS A 88 15.10 7.31 11.10
N GLU A 89 15.48 6.83 12.29
CA GLU A 89 14.69 6.86 13.52
C GLU A 89 13.99 8.22 13.79
N LYS A 90 14.65 9.34 13.50
CA LYS A 90 14.14 10.69 13.77
C LYS A 90 13.36 11.33 12.63
N ASN A 91 13.55 10.87 11.39
CA ASN A 91 13.12 11.61 10.19
C ASN A 91 12.25 10.78 9.23
N THR A 92 12.43 9.46 9.24
CA THR A 92 11.74 8.52 8.35
C THR A 92 11.58 7.17 9.07
N PRO A 93 10.53 6.99 9.89
CA PRO A 93 10.39 5.79 10.73
C PRO A 93 10.13 4.51 9.94
N THR A 94 9.75 4.61 8.66
CA THR A 94 9.68 3.48 7.73
C THR A 94 10.26 3.88 6.37
N PRO A 95 11.00 3.01 5.68
CA PRO A 95 11.51 3.31 4.35
C PRO A 95 10.35 3.45 3.35
N VAL A 96 10.47 4.43 2.45
CA VAL A 96 9.40 4.75 1.47
C VAL A 96 9.95 4.99 0.06
N ILE A 97 9.08 4.75 -0.91
CA ILE A 97 9.19 5.26 -2.27
C ILE A 97 8.18 6.40 -2.45
N GLY A 98 8.62 7.50 -3.05
CA GLY A 98 7.78 8.64 -3.40
C GLY A 98 7.69 8.80 -4.91
N ILE A 99 6.48 8.99 -5.42
CA ILE A 99 6.20 9.26 -6.83
C ILE A 99 5.34 10.51 -6.92
N ARG A 100 5.67 11.41 -7.84
CA ARG A 100 4.80 12.52 -8.25
C ARG A 100 4.50 12.42 -9.73
N GLY A 101 3.32 12.86 -10.12
CA GLY A 101 2.90 12.73 -11.50
C GLY A 101 1.47 13.17 -11.75
N HIS A 102 0.96 12.74 -12.90
CA HIS A 102 -0.44 12.90 -13.30
C HIS A 102 -1.06 11.54 -13.61
N TYR A 103 -2.29 11.34 -13.18
CA TYR A 103 -3.12 10.23 -13.63
C TYR A 103 -4.38 10.78 -14.31
N LYS A 104 -4.58 10.44 -15.59
CA LYS A 104 -5.66 11.02 -16.42
C LYS A 104 -5.71 12.55 -16.29
N LEU A 105 -4.56 13.22 -16.42
CA LEU A 105 -4.37 14.68 -16.30
C LEU A 105 -4.55 15.27 -14.89
N HIS A 106 -4.83 14.46 -13.86
CA HIS A 106 -4.99 14.93 -12.48
C HIS A 106 -3.69 14.72 -11.69
N PRO A 107 -3.16 15.77 -11.02
CA PRO A 107 -1.91 15.66 -10.30
C PRO A 107 -2.05 14.79 -9.05
N PHE A 108 -1.02 14.00 -8.77
CA PHE A 108 -0.96 13.16 -7.57
C PHE A 108 0.43 13.14 -6.94
N THR A 109 0.46 12.77 -5.66
CA THR A 109 1.63 12.28 -4.95
C THR A 109 1.30 10.92 -4.38
N LEU A 110 2.16 9.93 -4.60
CA LEU A 110 2.02 8.58 -4.10
C LEU A 110 3.21 8.26 -3.19
N THR A 111 2.92 7.92 -1.95
CA THR A 111 3.89 7.41 -0.98
C THR A 111 3.66 5.91 -0.81
N ILE A 112 4.71 5.13 -0.98
CA ILE A 112 4.68 3.68 -0.87
C ILE A 112 5.61 3.29 0.27
N HIS A 113 5.03 2.85 1.38
CA HIS A 113 5.80 2.32 2.49
C HIS A 113 6.27 0.90 2.16
N LEU A 114 7.55 0.63 2.46
CA LEU A 114 8.16 -0.68 2.25
C LEU A 114 7.97 -1.63 3.44
N GLU A 115 7.37 -1.12 4.52
CA GLU A 115 7.06 -1.84 5.76
C GLU A 115 5.70 -1.36 6.28
N PRO A 116 5.01 -2.16 7.13
CA PRO A 116 3.76 -1.72 7.75
C PRO A 116 3.98 -0.49 8.64
N LEU A 117 2.96 0.34 8.82
CA LEU A 117 3.04 1.45 9.76
C LEU A 117 2.97 0.92 11.20
N LEU A 118 3.87 1.38 12.06
CA LEU A 118 4.09 0.83 13.41
C LEU A 118 2.83 0.83 14.30
N GLU A 119 1.92 1.77 14.10
CA GLU A 119 0.72 1.97 14.92
C GLU A 119 -0.55 1.33 14.30
N THR A 120 -0.38 0.37 13.40
CA THR A 120 -1.52 -0.28 12.72
C THR A 120 -1.83 -1.64 13.31
N ASP A 121 -3.10 -1.85 13.62
CA ASP A 121 -3.59 -3.16 14.05
C ASP A 121 -3.44 -4.18 12.92
N PRO A 122 -3.21 -5.47 13.25
CA PRO A 122 -3.32 -6.51 12.27
C PRO A 122 -4.73 -6.53 11.70
N ILE A 123 -4.84 -6.65 10.38
CA ILE A 123 -6.15 -6.72 9.69
C ILE A 123 -6.38 -8.09 9.04
N GLU A 124 -5.39 -8.98 9.07
CA GLU A 124 -5.50 -10.35 8.57
C GLU A 124 -4.99 -11.39 9.58
N VAL A 125 -5.52 -12.60 9.43
CA VAL A 125 -5.03 -13.81 10.10
C VAL A 125 -4.46 -14.76 9.06
N VAL A 126 -3.25 -15.24 9.29
CA VAL A 126 -2.64 -16.39 8.58
C VAL A 126 -2.95 -17.64 9.40
N ASP A 127 -3.96 -18.40 8.98
CA ASP A 127 -4.38 -19.65 9.61
C ASP A 127 -3.53 -20.80 9.05
N THR A 128 -2.52 -21.20 9.82
CA THR A 128 -1.55 -22.25 9.42
C THR A 128 -2.17 -23.64 9.45
N ILE A 129 -3.21 -23.84 10.26
CA ILE A 129 -3.94 -25.11 10.38
C ILE A 129 -4.78 -25.35 9.12
N LYS A 130 -5.43 -24.30 8.60
CA LYS A 130 -6.29 -24.37 7.41
C LYS A 130 -5.60 -23.92 6.12
N ASN A 131 -4.33 -23.52 6.21
CA ASN A 131 -3.53 -23.01 5.10
C ASN A 131 -4.24 -21.89 4.31
N GLN A 132 -4.73 -20.86 5.01
CA GLN A 132 -5.48 -19.77 4.40
C GLN A 132 -5.20 -18.43 5.10
N THR A 133 -5.43 -17.34 4.35
CA THR A 133 -5.43 -15.98 4.89
C THR A 133 -6.86 -15.43 4.90
N ARG A 134 -7.29 -14.83 6.02
CA ARG A 134 -8.63 -14.23 6.17
C ARG A 134 -8.55 -12.88 6.86
N ALA A 135 -9.49 -11.98 6.58
CA ALA A 135 -9.63 -10.74 7.33
C ALA A 135 -9.87 -11.04 8.82
N ILE A 136 -9.29 -10.25 9.71
CA ILE A 136 -9.75 -10.17 11.09
C ILE A 136 -11.13 -9.54 11.01
N ARG A 137 -12.16 -10.24 11.50
CA ARG A 137 -13.50 -9.62 11.64
C ARG A 137 -13.34 -8.46 12.61
N THR A 138 -13.22 -7.25 12.12
CA THR A 138 -13.55 -6.08 12.92
C THR A 138 -15.03 -6.21 13.25
N SER A 139 -15.34 -6.21 14.54
CA SER A 139 -16.69 -5.96 15.01
C SER A 139 -17.14 -4.68 14.30
N ALA A 140 -18.17 -4.79 13.46
CA ALA A 140 -18.71 -3.63 12.76
C ALA A 140 -19.15 -2.57 13.79
N GLU A 141 -18.67 -1.35 13.61
CA GLU A 141 -19.42 -0.15 13.97
C GLU A 141 -20.69 -0.05 13.11
#